data_AF-A0A973KQS2-F1
#
_entry.id   AF-A0A973KQS2-F1
#
_cell.length_a   1.000
_cell.length_b   1.000
_cell.length_c   1.000
_cell.angle_alpha   90.00
_cell.angle_beta   90.00
_cell.angle_gamma   90.00
#
_symmetry.space_group_name_H-M   'P 1'
#
loop_
_entity.id
_entity.type
_entity.pdbx_description
1 polymer ?
#
loop_
_entity_poly.entity_id
_entity_poly.type
_entity_poly.pdbx_seq_one_letter_code
_entity_poly.pdbx_strand_id
1 'polypeptide(L)' 'MSDEQPAAPAAATPITSETALGHAARLLLNAELITDQALMQRFESLADSWISIARTIVDRDRS' A
#
# COMPACT_ATOMS: atom_id res chain seq x y z
N MET A 1 -12.70 -41.10 -6.65
CA MET A 1 -13.23 -39.75 -6.35
C MET A 1 -12.21 -39.13 -5.43
N SER A 2 -11.27 -38.37 -5.98
CA SER A 2 -10.29 -37.65 -5.17
C SER A 2 -10.92 -36.32 -4.84
N ASP A 3 -11.17 -36.08 -3.56
CA ASP A 3 -11.56 -34.77 -3.05
C ASP A 3 -10.47 -33.76 -3.43
N GLU A 4 -10.79 -32.87 -4.36
CA GLU A 4 -9.99 -31.70 -4.66
C GLU A 4 -10.14 -30.74 -3.48
N GLN A 5 -9.23 -30.86 -2.52
CA GLN A 5 -9.16 -29.98 -1.37
C GLN A 5 -8.92 -28.55 -1.88
N PRO A 6 -9.86 -27.60 -1.69
CA PRO A 6 -9.70 -26.27 -2.24
C PRO A 6 -8.50 -25.60 -1.58
N ALA A 7 -7.56 -25.14 -2.40
CA ALA A 7 -6.36 -24.44 -1.96
C ALA A 7 -6.76 -23.31 -1.01
N ALA A 8 -6.28 -23.38 0.23
CA ALA A 8 -6.49 -22.33 1.22
C ALA A 8 -6.04 -20.98 0.61
N PRO A 9 -6.81 -19.88 0.80
CA PRO A 9 -6.43 -18.59 0.28
C PRO A 9 -5.04 -18.25 0.79
N ALA A 10 -4.10 -18.00 -0.12
CA ALA A 10 -2.72 -17.65 0.19
C ALA A 10 -2.73 -16.56 1.27
N ALA A 11 -2.16 -16.86 2.44
CA ALA A 11 -2.15 -15.95 3.56
C ALA A 11 -1.58 -14.60 3.10
N ALA A 12 -2.42 -13.56 3.12
CA ALA A 12 -2.02 -12.23 2.68
C ALA A 12 -0.84 -11.77 3.54
N THR A 13 0.26 -11.39 2.88
CA THR A 13 1.43 -10.87 3.57
C THR A 13 1.02 -9.64 4.38
N PRO A 14 1.32 -9.59 5.69
CA PRO A 14 0.91 -8.47 6.52
C PRO A 14 1.55 -7.17 6.03
N ILE A 15 0.77 -6.10 5.94
CA ILE A 15 1.29 -4.77 5.62
C ILE A 15 2.06 -4.26 6.84
N THR A 16 3.30 -3.84 6.60
CA THR A 16 4.18 -3.22 7.60
C THR A 16 4.28 -1.72 7.32
N SER A 17 4.75 -0.95 8.30
CA SER A 17 4.99 0.49 8.11
C SER A 17 6.00 0.75 6.98
N GLU A 18 7.03 -0.10 6.86
CA GLU A 18 8.03 -0.03 5.80
C GLU A 18 7.43 -0.31 4.41
N THR A 19 6.60 -1.36 4.27
CA THR A 19 5.98 -1.65 2.97
C THR A 19 4.98 -0.56 2.57
N ALA A 20 4.22 -0.01 3.52
CA ALA A 20 3.33 1.13 3.29
C ALA A 20 4.10 2.38 2.82
N LEU A 21 5.22 2.73 3.47
CA LEU A 21 6.07 3.85 3.02
C LEU A 21 6.69 3.59 1.65
N GLY A 22 7.07 2.35 1.34
CA GLY A 22 7.55 1.95 0.02
C GLY A 22 6.49 2.16 -1.07
N HIS A 23 5.21 1.88 -0.78
CA HIS A 23 4.11 2.16 -1.70
C HIS A 23 3.91 3.67 -1.92
N ALA A 24 3.94 4.47 -0.85
CA ALA A 24 3.84 5.93 -0.95
C ALA A 24 4.98 6.52 -1.81
N ALA A 25 6.23 6.11 -1.56
CA ALA A 25 7.39 6.58 -2.33
C ALA A 25 7.28 6.26 -3.82
N ARG A 26 6.81 5.06 -4.18
CA ARG A 26 6.59 4.68 -5.58
C ARG A 26 5.51 5.52 -6.26
N LEU A 27 4.43 5.84 -5.53
CA LEU A 27 3.36 6.68 -6.07
C LEU A 27 3.84 8.10 -6.31
N LEU A 28 4.59 8.69 -5.37
CA LEU A 28 5.16 10.03 -5.53
C LEU A 28 6.17 10.10 -6.69
N LEU A 29 7.04 9.10 -6.82
CA LEU A 29 7.96 9.03 -7.96
C LEU A 29 7.22 8.95 -9.31
N ASN A 30 6.11 8.21 -9.37
CA ASN A 30 5.29 8.17 -10.58
C ASN A 30 4.55 9.50 -10.82
N ALA A 31 4.11 10.18 -9.76
CA ALA A 31 3.45 11.48 -9.87
C ALA A 31 4.35 12.53 -10.53
N GLU A 32 5.66 12.53 -10.24
CA GLU A 32 6.63 13.45 -10.86
C GLU A 32 6.70 13.34 -12.38
N LEU A 33 6.36 12.18 -12.95
CA LEU A 33 6.40 11.91 -14.38
C LEU A 33 5.06 12.20 -15.09
N ILE A 34 4.00 12.47 -14.34
CA ILE A 34 2.66 12.68 -14.86
C ILE A 34 2.45 14.16 -15.20
N THR A 35 2.14 14.45 -16.47
CA THR A 35 1.80 15.81 -16.93
C THR A 35 0.31 16.14 -16.79
N ASP A 36 -0.54 15.11 -16.71
CA ASP A 36 -1.97 15.28 -16.39
C ASP A 36 -2.12 15.63 -14.91
N GLN A 37 -2.43 16.89 -14.64
CA GLN A 37 -2.52 17.41 -13.28
C GLN A 37 -3.55 16.67 -12.41
N ALA A 38 -4.69 16.27 -12.97
CA ALA A 38 -5.71 15.56 -12.21
C ALA A 38 -5.23 14.15 -11.85
N LEU A 39 -4.52 13.48 -12.76
CA LEU A 39 -3.94 12.17 -12.49
C LEU A 39 -2.80 12.25 -11.47
N MET A 40 -1.93 13.26 -11.57
CA MET A 40 -0.85 13.51 -10.60
C MET A 40 -1.41 13.65 -9.18
N GLN A 41 -2.43 14.51 -9.00
CA GLN A 41 -3.07 14.73 -7.69
C GLN A 41 -3.70 13.46 -7.10
N ARG A 42 -4.23 12.58 -7.96
CA ARG A 42 -4.77 11.29 -7.50
C ARG A 42 -3.66 10.37 -6.98
N PHE A 43 -2.49 10.36 -7.62
CA PHE A 43 -1.33 9.61 -7.15
C PHE A 43 -0.80 10.16 -5.82
N GLU A 44 -0.72 11.48 -5.68
CA GLU A 44 -0.35 12.15 -4.43
C GLU A 44 -1.33 11.80 -3.29
N SER A 45 -2.64 11.89 -3.55
CA SER A 45 -3.67 11.54 -2.55
C SER A 45 -3.60 10.07 -2.12
N LEU A 46 -3.28 9.17 -3.05
CA LEU A 46 -3.05 7.76 -2.74
C LEU A 46 -1.77 7.57 -1.91
N ALA A 47 -0.70 8.31 -2.21
CA ALA A 47 0.53 8.28 -1.43
C ALA A 47 0.27 8.75 0.02
N ASP A 48 -0.48 9.84 0.21
CA ASP A 48 -0.88 10.34 1.53
C ASP A 48 -1.65 9.29 2.34
N SER A 49 -2.52 8.54 1.68
CA SER A 49 -3.25 7.43 2.29
C SER A 49 -2.29 6.35 2.82
N TRP A 50 -1.29 5.98 2.03
CA TRP A 50 -0.26 5.02 2.45
C TRP A 50 0.61 5.53 3.60
N ILE A 51 0.96 6.83 3.60
CA ILE A 51 1.70 7.44 4.72
C ILE A 51 0.84 7.44 5.99
N SER A 52 -0.47 7.68 5.87
CA SER A 52 -1.39 7.57 7.01
C SER A 52 -1.44 6.15 7.56
N ILE A 53 -1.52 5.13 6.70
CA ILE A 53 -1.49 3.71 7.11
C ILE A 53 -0.17 3.40 7.84
N ALA A 54 0.96 3.84 7.30
CA ALA A 54 2.26 3.63 7.93
C ALA A 54 2.32 4.22 9.35
N ARG A 55 1.80 5.45 9.53
CA ARG A 55 1.70 6.10 10.84
C ARG A 55 0.85 5.29 11.82
N THR A 56 -0.34 4.85 11.40
CA THR A 56 -1.22 4.01 12.23
C THR A 56 -0.55 2.71 12.68
N ILE A 57 0.24 2.08 11.81
CA ILE A 57 0.98 0.85 12.16
C ILE A 57 2.05 1.17 13.21
N VAL A 58 2.86 2.21 13.00
CA VAL A 58 3.91 2.61 13.96
C VAL A 58 3.31 2.97 15.33
N ASP A 59 2.19 3.69 15.35
CA ASP A 59 1.54 4.09 16.59
C ASP A 59 0.98 2.88 17.35
N ARG A 60 0.43 1.89 16.63
CA ARG A 60 -0.01 0.61 17.20
C ARG A 60 1.14 -0.22 17.76
N ASP A 61 2.30 -0.23 17.11
CA ASP A 61 3.46 -1.01 17.58
C ASP A 61 4.10 -0.42 18.85
N ARG A 62 3.77 0.84 19.18
CA ARG A 62 4.29 1.57 20.36
C ARG A 62 3.37 1.52 21.58
N SER A 63 2.10 1.13 21.40
CA SER A 63 1.07 1.03 22.45
C SER A 63 1.05 -0.35 23.09
#